data_AF-A0A842UGF1-F1
#
_entry.id   AF-A0A842UGF1-F1
#
_cell.length_a   1.000
_cell.length_b   1.000
_cell.length_c   1.000
_cell.angle_alpha   90.00
_cell.angle_beta   90.00
_cell.angle_gamma   90.00
#
_symmetry.space_group_name_H-M   'P 1'
#
loop_
_entity.id
_entity.type
_entity.pdbx_description
1 polymer ?
#
loop_
_entity_poly.entity_id
_entity_poly.type
_entity_poly.pdbx_seq_one_letter_code
_entity_poly.pdbx_strand_id
1 'polypeptide(L)'
;RIYREAAERGLTRARSSETIVMASLYLSCRVNDIPKTLKEFNETFNVDKKIIGKAYKLVARELNIKLIPSSSLDFLSRFASSLKLSAKVQSKAAEFVQKAEKKEMVSGCNPTSTAAASLYISALINKEKRTQKQVSDISGISEVTLRAKVKELTEKLKIKNKSLQKK
;
A
#
# COMPACT_ATOMS: atom_id res chain seq x y z
N ARG A 1 -17.72 -7.08 15.18
CA ARG A 1 -17.06 -8.04 16.10
C ARG A 1 -15.83 -7.43 16.78
N ILE A 2 -14.76 -7.09 16.04
CA ILE A 2 -13.51 -6.51 16.58
C ILE A 2 -13.74 -5.33 17.53
N TYR A 3 -14.53 -4.32 17.11
CA TYR A 3 -14.81 -3.15 17.96
C TYR A 3 -15.49 -3.53 19.28
N ARG A 4 -16.44 -4.47 19.25
CA ARG A 4 -17.19 -4.90 20.43
C ARG A 4 -16.26 -5.57 21.44
N GLU A 5 -15.45 -6.52 20.98
CA GLU A 5 -14.45 -7.19 21.82
C GLU A 5 -13.42 -6.20 22.36
N ALA A 6 -13.02 -5.20 21.57
CA ALA A 6 -12.11 -4.14 22.02
C ALA A 6 -12.75 -3.26 23.13
N ALA A 7 -14.03 -2.91 22.99
CA ALA A 7 -14.76 -2.13 23.97
C ALA A 7 -14.98 -2.91 25.29
N GLU A 8 -15.31 -4.21 25.20
CA GLU A 8 -15.45 -5.10 26.35
C GLU A 8 -14.15 -5.21 27.16
N ARG A 9 -12.99 -5.17 26.49
CA ARG A 9 -11.66 -5.11 27.14
C ARG A 9 -11.25 -3.71 27.63
N GLY A 10 -12.14 -2.71 27.54
CA GLY A 10 -11.91 -1.37 28.06
C GLY A 10 -10.96 -0.50 27.22
N LEU A 11 -10.65 -0.87 25.97
CA LEU A 11 -9.74 -0.11 25.11
C LEU A 11 -10.25 1.30 24.76
N THR A 12 -11.56 1.51 24.84
CA THR A 12 -12.23 2.80 24.65
C THR A 12 -12.06 3.77 25.82
N ARG A 13 -11.49 3.34 26.96
CA ARG A 13 -11.21 4.22 28.11
C ARG A 13 -9.90 4.99 27.96
N ALA A 14 -8.91 4.39 27.31
CA ALA A 14 -7.57 4.98 27.17
C ALA A 14 -7.41 5.85 25.90
N ARG A 15 -8.35 5.77 24.95
CA ARG A 15 -8.31 6.45 23.64
C ARG A 15 -9.73 6.83 23.22
N SER A 16 -9.86 7.79 22.30
CA SER A 16 -11.18 8.14 21.76
C SER A 16 -11.87 6.94 21.13
N SER A 17 -13.19 6.84 21.32
CA SER A 17 -14.03 5.80 20.72
C SER A 17 -13.87 5.78 19.19
N GLU A 18 -13.81 6.96 18.57
CA GLU A 18 -13.54 7.14 17.13
C GLU A 18 -12.23 6.46 16.70
N THR A 19 -11.14 6.64 17.47
CA THR A 19 -9.86 6.01 17.16
C THR A 19 -9.98 4.48 17.21
N ILE A 20 -10.70 3.93 18.19
CA ILE A 20 -10.91 2.49 18.32
C ILE A 20 -11.80 1.94 17.21
N VAL A 21 -12.83 2.68 16.79
CA VAL A 21 -13.64 2.33 15.62
C VAL A 21 -12.77 2.26 14.36
N MET A 22 -11.97 3.28 14.08
CA MET A 22 -11.11 3.31 12.89
C MET A 22 -10.03 2.24 12.92
N ALA A 23 -9.41 2.01 14.07
CA ALA A 23 -8.46 0.93 14.29
C ALA A 23 -9.09 -0.44 14.04
N SER A 24 -10.31 -0.66 14.55
CA SER A 24 -11.06 -1.91 14.38
C SER A 24 -11.46 -2.13 12.93
N LEU A 25 -11.88 -1.07 12.23
CA LEU A 25 -12.22 -1.12 10.81
C LEU A 25 -10.97 -1.43 9.97
N TYR A 26 -9.87 -0.72 10.20
CA TYR A 26 -8.60 -0.98 9.50
C TYR A 26 -8.11 -2.41 9.75
N LEU A 27 -8.18 -2.88 11.00
CA LEU A 27 -7.82 -4.25 11.36
C LEU A 27 -8.72 -5.28 10.67
N SER A 28 -10.03 -5.01 10.59
CA SER A 28 -10.96 -5.86 9.84
C SER A 28 -10.56 -5.98 8.37
N CYS A 29 -10.21 -4.86 7.72
CA CYS A 29 -9.74 -4.90 6.33
C CYS A 29 -8.48 -5.78 6.21
N ARG A 30 -7.55 -5.68 7.15
CA ARG A 30 -6.31 -6.46 7.16
C ARG A 30 -6.51 -7.95 7.38
N VAL A 31 -7.49 -8.34 8.21
CA VAL A 31 -7.81 -9.75 8.47
C VAL A 31 -8.54 -10.40 7.30
N ASN A 32 -9.26 -9.61 6.50
CA ASN A 32 -10.03 -10.10 5.34
C ASN A 32 -9.29 -9.88 4.00
N ASP A 33 -7.98 -9.62 4.04
CA ASP A 33 -7.15 -9.39 2.85
C ASP A 33 -7.69 -8.28 1.91
N ILE A 34 -8.30 -7.25 2.50
CA ILE A 34 -8.76 -6.06 1.76
C ILE A 34 -7.67 -4.97 1.86
N PRO A 35 -6.91 -4.74 0.78
CA PRO A 35 -5.77 -3.82 0.79
C PRO A 35 -6.23 -2.37 0.90
N LYS A 36 -6.12 -1.82 2.11
CA LYS A 36 -6.32 -0.41 2.41
C LYS A 36 -5.06 0.21 3.02
N THR A 37 -4.77 1.44 2.62
CA THR A 37 -3.66 2.21 3.17
C THR A 37 -4.13 3.04 4.36
N LEU A 38 -3.23 3.30 5.31
CA LEU A 38 -3.54 4.21 6.43
C LEU A 38 -3.83 5.64 5.96
N LYS A 39 -3.32 6.04 4.79
CA LYS A 39 -3.58 7.36 4.21
C LYS A 39 -5.04 7.50 3.80
N GLU A 40 -5.64 6.47 3.21
CA GLU A 40 -7.07 6.50 2.84
C GLU A 40 -7.97 6.68 4.06
N PHE A 41 -7.61 6.06 5.18
CA PHE A 41 -8.34 6.22 6.42
C PHE A 41 -8.19 7.65 6.96
N ASN A 42 -6.98 8.22 6.89
CA ASN A 42 -6.75 9.62 7.26
C ASN A 42 -7.55 10.59 6.38
N GLU A 43 -7.59 10.38 5.07
CA GLU A 43 -8.35 11.21 4.12
C GLU A 43 -9.86 11.11 4.31
N THR A 44 -10.38 9.92 4.66
CA THR A 44 -11.82 9.69 4.83
C THR A 44 -12.34 10.18 6.18
N PHE A 45 -11.57 9.98 7.26
CA PHE A 45 -12.03 10.19 8.63
C PHE A 45 -11.35 11.36 9.35
N ASN A 46 -10.40 12.04 8.70
CA ASN A 46 -9.63 13.17 9.26
C ASN A 46 -8.88 12.85 10.58
N VAL A 47 -8.53 11.57 10.81
CA VAL A 47 -7.75 11.13 11.97
C VAL A 47 -6.32 10.82 11.52
N ASP A 48 -5.31 11.31 12.24
CA ASP A 48 -3.88 11.10 11.88
C ASP A 48 -3.55 9.61 11.71
N LYS A 49 -2.97 9.27 10.57
CA LYS A 49 -2.46 7.93 10.23
C LYS A 49 -1.57 7.33 11.33
N LYS A 50 -0.82 8.15 12.08
CA LYS A 50 0.03 7.70 13.20
C LYS A 50 -0.81 7.21 14.38
N ILE A 51 -1.93 7.88 14.67
CA ILE A 51 -2.85 7.52 15.74
C ILE A 51 -3.53 6.20 15.40
N ILE A 52 -4.10 6.10 14.19
CA ILE A 52 -4.71 4.85 13.68
C ILE A 52 -3.68 3.73 13.68
N GLY A 53 -2.47 4.01 13.18
CA GLY A 53 -1.34 3.08 13.10
C GLY A 53 -0.92 2.48 14.44
N LYS A 54 -0.94 3.27 15.52
CA LYS A 54 -0.67 2.80 16.88
C LYS A 54 -1.86 2.02 17.44
N ALA A 55 -3.07 2.54 17.24
CA ALA A 55 -4.29 1.98 17.79
C ALA A 55 -4.62 0.59 17.20
N TYR A 56 -4.51 0.38 15.88
CA TYR A 56 -4.83 -0.95 15.31
C TYR A 56 -3.84 -2.03 15.76
N LYS A 57 -2.56 -1.68 15.96
CA LYS A 57 -1.55 -2.61 16.49
C LYS A 57 -1.84 -2.97 17.94
N LEU A 58 -2.28 -2.00 18.73
CA LEU A 58 -2.73 -2.23 20.10
C LEU A 58 -3.94 -3.16 20.11
N VAL A 59 -5.00 -2.85 19.36
CA VAL A 59 -6.21 -3.67 19.26
C VAL A 59 -5.87 -5.09 18.81
N ALA A 60 -5.02 -5.25 17.80
CA ALA A 60 -4.59 -6.57 17.33
C ALA A 60 -3.86 -7.36 18.42
N ARG A 61 -2.98 -6.72 19.18
CA ARG A 61 -2.27 -7.35 20.30
C ARG A 61 -3.23 -7.78 21.40
N GLU A 62 -4.10 -6.88 21.83
CA GLU A 62 -5.04 -7.15 22.92
C GLU A 62 -6.03 -8.25 22.56
N LEU A 63 -6.47 -8.31 21.29
CA LEU A 63 -7.38 -9.35 20.81
C LEU A 63 -6.66 -10.63 20.34
N ASN A 64 -5.34 -10.73 20.50
CA ASN A 64 -4.52 -11.85 20.01
C ASN A 64 -4.69 -12.14 18.51
N ILE A 65 -4.92 -11.09 17.72
CA ILE A 65 -5.05 -11.19 16.27
C ILE A 65 -3.65 -11.14 15.65
N LYS A 66 -3.28 -12.22 14.94
CA LYS A 66 -2.00 -12.30 14.23
C LYS A 66 -2.00 -11.35 13.02
N LEU A 67 -1.07 -10.40 13.02
CA LEU A 67 -0.88 -9.47 11.90
C LEU A 67 0.08 -10.07 10.87
N ILE A 68 -0.44 -10.39 9.69
CA ILE A 68 0.38 -10.82 8.55
C ILE A 68 0.92 -9.56 7.84
N PRO A 69 2.22 -9.52 7.48
CA PRO A 69 2.76 -8.45 6.64
C PRO A 69 2.01 -8.35 5.31
N SER A 70 1.64 -7.14 4.90
CA SER A 70 0.98 -6.94 3.60
C SER A 70 1.96 -7.19 2.45
N SER A 71 1.52 -7.90 1.42
CA SER A 71 2.29 -8.07 0.20
C SER A 71 2.14 -6.85 -0.70
N SER A 72 3.15 -6.61 -1.54
CA SER A 72 3.05 -5.60 -2.60
C SER A 72 2.03 -6.02 -3.67
N LEU A 73 1.82 -7.34 -3.84
CA LEU A 73 0.88 -7.89 -4.83
C LEU A 73 -0.57 -7.51 -4.52
N ASP A 74 -0.94 -7.46 -3.24
CA ASP A 74 -2.31 -7.18 -2.79
C ASP A 74 -2.81 -5.83 -3.33
N PHE A 75 -1.92 -4.84 -3.41
CA PHE A 75 -2.27 -3.49 -3.86
C PHE A 75 -2.40 -3.34 -5.38
N LEU A 76 -1.81 -4.26 -6.17
CA LEU A 76 -1.72 -4.10 -7.63
C LEU A 76 -3.09 -4.02 -8.30
N SER A 77 -3.99 -4.94 -7.94
CA SER A 77 -5.33 -5.01 -8.55
C SER A 77 -6.08 -3.70 -8.35
N ARG A 78 -6.16 -3.26 -7.10
CA ARG A 78 -6.88 -2.04 -6.74
C ARG A 78 -6.27 -0.79 -7.38
N PHE A 79 -4.94 -0.65 -7.35
CA PHE A 79 -4.26 0.50 -7.95
C PHE A 79 -4.41 0.52 -9.46
N ALA A 80 -4.31 -0.63 -10.13
CA ALA A 80 -4.55 -0.74 -11.57
C ALA A 80 -5.98 -0.32 -11.94
N SER A 81 -6.99 -0.80 -11.21
CA SER A 81 -8.38 -0.39 -11.41
C SER A 81 -8.58 1.11 -11.21
N SER A 82 -8.01 1.67 -10.14
CA SER A 82 -8.12 3.11 -9.83
C SER A 82 -7.43 3.98 -10.90
N LEU A 83 -6.32 3.50 -11.47
CA LEU A 83 -5.59 4.16 -12.55
C LEU A 83 -6.19 3.87 -13.95
N LYS A 84 -7.26 3.07 -14.04
CA LYS A 84 -7.85 2.61 -15.31
C LYS A 84 -6.78 2.00 -16.23
N LEU A 85 -5.99 1.08 -15.69
CA LEU A 85 -4.94 0.35 -16.41
C LEU A 85 -5.47 -1.01 -16.85
N SER A 86 -4.97 -1.51 -17.98
CA SER A 86 -5.37 -2.82 -18.50
C SER A 86 -4.82 -3.99 -17.65
N ALA A 87 -5.46 -5.15 -17.78
CA ALA A 87 -4.98 -6.40 -17.17
C ALA A 87 -3.53 -6.73 -17.60
N LYS A 88 -3.14 -6.37 -18.84
CA LYS A 88 -1.78 -6.55 -19.34
C LYS A 88 -0.75 -5.76 -18.52
N VAL A 89 -1.07 -4.54 -18.13
CA VAL A 89 -0.22 -3.71 -17.26
C VAL A 89 -0.13 -4.32 -15.86
N GLN A 90 -1.26 -4.78 -15.32
CA GLN A 90 -1.32 -5.42 -14.00
C GLN A 90 -0.49 -6.71 -13.93
N SER A 91 -0.65 -7.62 -14.90
CA SER A 91 0.14 -8.85 -14.98
C SER A 91 1.63 -8.55 -15.06
N LYS A 92 2.01 -7.54 -15.87
CA LYS A 92 3.43 -7.15 -15.98
C LYS A 92 3.97 -6.56 -14.68
N ALA A 93 3.16 -5.78 -13.96
CA ALA A 93 3.54 -5.24 -12.66
C ALA A 93 3.72 -6.36 -11.63
N ALA A 94 2.87 -7.40 -11.64
CA ALA A 94 3.02 -8.57 -10.78
C ALA A 94 4.35 -9.30 -11.05
N GLU A 95 4.75 -9.47 -12.32
CA GLU A 95 6.07 -10.03 -12.65
C GLU A 95 7.22 -9.20 -12.06
N PHE A 96 7.13 -7.87 -12.09
CA PHE A 96 8.18 -7.01 -11.52
C PHE A 96 8.25 -7.08 -10.01
N VAL A 97 7.10 -7.13 -9.33
CA VAL A 97 7.04 -7.34 -7.87
C VAL A 97 7.71 -8.68 -7.51
N GLN A 98 7.32 -9.77 -8.17
CA GLN A 98 7.91 -11.09 -7.90
C GLN A 98 9.42 -11.13 -8.19
N LYS A 99 9.88 -10.46 -9.25
CA LYS A 99 11.31 -10.34 -9.54
C LYS A 99 12.05 -9.52 -8.50
N ALA A 100 11.44 -8.46 -7.97
CA ALA A 100 12.01 -7.65 -6.90
C ALA A 100 12.11 -8.45 -5.59
N GLU A 101 11.08 -9.24 -5.26
CA GLU A 101 11.08 -10.13 -4.09
C GLU A 101 12.18 -11.20 -4.18
N LYS A 102 12.33 -11.86 -5.34
CA LYS A 102 13.40 -12.85 -5.58
C LYS A 102 14.81 -12.28 -5.47
N LYS A 103 14.99 -10.97 -5.67
CA LYS A 103 16.28 -10.28 -5.54
C LYS A 103 16.47 -9.64 -4.16
N GLU A 104 15.60 -9.95 -3.21
CA GLU A 104 15.58 -9.38 -1.84
C GLU A 104 15.50 -7.85 -1.81
N MET A 105 15.06 -7.23 -2.91
CA MET A 105 14.97 -5.77 -3.03
C MET A 105 13.82 -5.17 -2.23
N VAL A 106 12.93 -6.02 -1.71
CA VAL A 106 11.72 -5.64 -0.98
C VAL A 106 11.96 -5.63 0.54
N SER A 107 13.10 -6.16 1.01
CA SER A 107 13.43 -6.15 2.45
C SER A 107 13.55 -4.71 2.96
N GLY A 108 12.71 -4.35 3.94
CA GLY A 108 12.63 -2.99 4.51
C GLY A 108 11.85 -1.97 3.68
N CYS A 109 11.26 -2.36 2.54
CA CYS A 109 10.51 -1.45 1.67
C CYS A 109 9.01 -1.42 2.00
N ASN A 110 8.41 -0.24 1.86
CA ASN A 110 6.95 -0.09 1.96
C ASN A 110 6.27 -0.82 0.78
N PRO A 111 5.41 -1.84 1.03
CA PRO A 111 4.75 -2.62 -0.03
C PRO A 111 4.00 -1.77 -1.05
N THR A 112 3.40 -0.68 -0.57
CA THR A 112 2.65 0.27 -1.39
C THR A 112 3.55 0.98 -2.41
N SER A 113 4.80 1.28 -2.03
CA SER A 113 5.78 1.92 -2.91
C SER A 113 6.25 0.98 -4.02
N THR A 114 6.51 -0.29 -3.70
CA THR A 114 6.93 -1.29 -4.68
C THR A 114 5.80 -1.59 -5.68
N ALA A 115 4.57 -1.70 -5.19
CA ALA A 115 3.39 -1.90 -6.04
C ALA A 115 3.18 -0.72 -7.01
N ALA A 116 3.22 0.52 -6.49
CA ALA A 116 3.04 1.74 -7.26
C ALA A 116 4.13 1.92 -8.34
N ALA A 117 5.39 1.71 -7.97
CA ALA A 117 6.50 1.83 -8.90
C ALA A 117 6.47 0.73 -9.98
N SER A 118 6.12 -0.50 -9.61
CA SER A 118 5.95 -1.61 -10.56
C SER A 118 4.82 -1.33 -11.57
N LEU A 119 3.69 -0.79 -11.12
CA LEU A 119 2.60 -0.37 -11.99
C LEU A 119 3.01 0.77 -12.93
N TYR A 120 3.69 1.79 -12.40
CA TYR A 120 4.16 2.91 -13.21
C TYR A 120 5.10 2.45 -14.33
N ILE A 121 6.08 1.59 -14.01
CA ILE A 121 7.01 1.04 -15.01
C ILE A 121 6.27 0.19 -16.05
N SER A 122 5.36 -0.68 -15.61
CA SER A 122 4.54 -1.51 -16.52
C SER A 122 3.64 -0.68 -17.43
N ALA A 123 3.06 0.40 -16.91
CA ALA A 123 2.25 1.34 -17.67
C ALA A 123 3.07 2.05 -18.75
N LEU A 124 4.31 2.45 -18.43
CA LEU A 124 5.23 3.03 -19.42
C LEU A 124 5.60 2.04 -20.54
N ILE A 125 5.84 0.78 -20.20
CA ILE A 125 6.20 -0.27 -21.18
C ILE A 125 5.03 -0.56 -22.14
N ASN A 126 3.79 -0.61 -21.62
CA ASN A 126 2.59 -0.89 -22.41
C ASN A 126 2.00 0.36 -23.08
N LYS A 127 2.67 1.51 -23.02
CA LYS A 127 2.21 2.81 -23.56
C LYS A 127 0.91 3.35 -22.92
N GLU A 128 0.53 2.86 -21.75
CA GLU A 128 -0.63 3.33 -20.96
C GLU A 128 -0.20 4.37 -19.91
N LYS A 129 0.42 5.46 -20.36
CA LYS A 129 1.09 6.40 -19.45
C LYS A 129 0.13 6.99 -18.40
N ARG A 130 0.62 7.08 -17.17
CA ARG A 130 0.04 7.84 -16.06
C ARG A 130 1.11 8.75 -15.49
N THR A 131 0.70 9.90 -14.98
CA THR A 131 1.64 10.82 -14.32
C THR A 131 2.09 10.24 -12.98
N GLN A 132 3.29 10.62 -12.53
CA GLN A 132 3.77 10.23 -11.19
C GLN A 132 2.81 10.73 -10.10
N LYS A 133 2.25 11.93 -10.28
CA LYS A 133 1.21 12.50 -9.41
C LYS A 133 -0.03 11.61 -9.29
N GLN A 134 -0.62 11.19 -10.41
CA GLN A 134 -1.79 10.29 -10.39
C GLN A 134 -1.50 8.98 -9.65
N VAL A 135 -0.30 8.42 -9.85
CA VAL A 135 0.11 7.18 -9.18
C VAL A 135 0.35 7.42 -7.68
N SER A 136 0.99 8.53 -7.30
CA SER A 136 1.25 8.87 -5.90
C SER A 136 -0.03 9.16 -5.12
N ASP A 137 -1.00 9.83 -5.75
CA ASP A 137 -2.30 10.14 -5.14
C ASP A 137 -3.06 8.87 -4.78
N ILE A 138 -3.14 7.91 -5.71
CA ILE A 138 -3.83 6.63 -5.51
C ILE A 138 -3.11 5.71 -4.53
N SER A 139 -1.78 5.66 -4.58
CA SER A 139 -0.98 4.79 -3.71
C SER A 139 -0.69 5.38 -2.34
N GLY A 140 -0.95 6.67 -2.14
CA GLY A 140 -0.74 7.36 -0.89
C GLY A 140 0.72 7.53 -0.47
N ILE A 141 1.64 7.52 -1.44
CA ILE A 141 3.06 7.84 -1.23
C ILE A 141 3.39 9.23 -1.80
N SER A 142 4.56 9.78 -1.49
CA SER A 142 4.99 11.04 -2.13
C SER A 142 5.54 10.78 -3.54
N GLU A 143 5.44 11.77 -4.44
CA GLU A 143 6.06 11.70 -5.77
C GLU A 143 7.57 11.45 -5.70
N VAL A 144 8.25 12.03 -4.71
CA VAL A 144 9.70 11.84 -4.50
C VAL A 144 10.00 10.39 -4.15
N THR A 145 9.19 9.78 -3.27
CA THR A 145 9.29 8.35 -2.94
C THR A 145 9.06 7.47 -4.16
N LEU A 146 8.03 7.78 -4.96
CA LEU A 146 7.74 7.05 -6.19
C LEU A 146 8.93 7.12 -7.16
N ARG A 147 9.48 8.31 -7.38
CA ARG A 147 10.62 8.54 -8.28
C ARG A 147 11.86 7.77 -7.85
N ALA A 148 12.21 7.84 -6.56
CA ALA A 148 13.33 7.10 -6.00
C ALA A 148 13.16 5.59 -6.21
N LYS A 149 11.95 5.06 -5.96
CA LYS A 149 11.67 3.63 -6.12
C LYS A 149 11.67 3.18 -7.58
N VAL A 150 11.15 4.00 -8.50
CA VAL A 150 11.21 3.72 -9.94
C VAL A 150 12.65 3.63 -10.42
N LYS A 151 13.52 4.57 -10.01
CA LYS A 151 14.94 4.55 -10.34
C LYS A 151 15.60 3.26 -9.83
N GLU A 152 15.39 2.95 -8.56
CA GLU A 152 15.93 1.74 -7.93
C GLU A 152 15.48 0.45 -8.64
N LEU A 153 14.18 0.30 -8.91
CA LEU A 153 13.64 -0.87 -9.61
C LEU A 153 14.21 -0.98 -11.03
N THR A 154 14.32 0.13 -11.75
CA THR A 154 14.81 0.16 -13.13
C THR A 154 16.28 -0.26 -13.21
N GLU A 155 17.12 0.27 -12.32
CA GLU A 155 18.56 -0.05 -12.25
C GLU A 155 18.78 -1.52 -11.90
N LYS A 156 18.15 -2.00 -10.81
CA LYS A 156 18.37 -3.37 -10.31
C LYS A 156 17.69 -4.44 -11.17
N LEU A 157 16.58 -4.13 -11.83
CA LEU A 157 15.92 -5.05 -12.78
C LEU A 157 16.46 -4.91 -14.21
N LYS A 158 17.45 -4.03 -14.44
CA LYS A 158 18.06 -3.75 -15.76
C LYS A 158 17.01 -3.49 -16.85
N ILE A 159 15.96 -2.75 -16.51
CA ILE A 159 14.85 -2.47 -17.42
C ILE A 159 15.33 -1.45 -18.45
N LYS A 160 15.67 -1.92 -19.65
CA LYS A 160 16.03 -1.05 -20.79
C LYS A 160 14.77 -0.41 -21.35
N ASN A 161 14.42 0.80 -20.92
CA ASN A 161 13.36 1.58 -21.56
C ASN A 161 13.88 2.98 -21.94
N LYS A 162 13.92 3.27 -23.25
CA LYS A 162 14.35 4.57 -23.82
C LYS A 162 13.50 5.75 -23.31
N SER A 163 12.31 5.49 -22.76
CA SER A 163 11.42 6.52 -22.21
C SER A 163 11.74 6.99 -20.78
N LEU A 164 12.57 6.25 -20.03
CA LEU A 164 13.00 6.62 -18.66
C LEU A 164 14.30 7.45 -18.64
N GLN A 165 14.94 7.66 -19.80
CA GLN A 165 16.24 8.33 -19.93
C GLN A 165 16.17 9.79 -20.39
N LYS A 166 14.99 10.38 -20.59
CA LYS A 166 14.91 11.81 -20.91
C LYS A 166 15.01 12.64 -19.63
N LYS A 167 16.15 13.34 -19.57
CA LYS A 167 16.60 14.36 -18.63
C LYS A 167 15.47 15.27 -18.12
#